data_AF-A0A537ZHM5-F1
#
_entry.id   AF-A0A537ZHM5-F1
#
_cell.length_a   1.000
_cell.length_b   1.000
_cell.length_c   1.000
_cell.angle_alpha   90.00
_cell.angle_beta   90.00
_cell.angle_gamma   90.00
#
_symmetry.space_group_name_H-M   'P 1'
#
loop_
_entity.id
_entity.type
_entity.pdbx_description
1 polymer ?
#
loop_
_entity_poly.entity_id
_entity_poly.type
_entity_poly.pdbx_seq_one_letter_code
_entity_poly.pdbx_strand_id
1 'polypeptide(L)'
;MIVDRREDLLRSEDRGWVDLRSLMDAVSPQEMLEPGLTAERWSVKDLLFHLGAWWAKAFVMLERVRVGTYDGKGEAATVDELNERFLEEGRRLDLATVKAELYSARNQALLGFGALPEVTPEAEEWFRESGPEHYEEHLDDLRVWVGTLTSAG
;
A
#
# COMPACT_ATOMS: atom_id res chain seq x y z
N MET A 1 7.99 25.25 -15.51
CA MET A 1 8.80 24.76 -14.38
C MET A 1 8.91 23.26 -14.59
N ILE A 2 10.11 22.72 -14.80
CA ILE A 2 10.29 21.26 -14.85
C ILE A 2 10.18 20.83 -13.39
N VAL A 3 9.15 20.07 -13.05
CA VAL A 3 9.03 19.49 -11.71
C VAL A 3 9.92 18.25 -11.67
N ASP A 4 10.65 18.06 -10.57
CA ASP A 4 11.47 16.86 -10.37
C ASP A 4 10.55 15.64 -10.25
N ARG A 5 10.81 14.60 -11.05
CA ARG A 5 9.99 13.38 -11.09
C ARG A 5 9.86 12.74 -9.71
N ARG A 6 10.93 12.79 -8.91
CA ARG A 6 10.89 12.31 -7.52
C ARG A 6 9.89 13.08 -6.68
N GLU A 7 9.93 14.41 -6.75
CA GLU A 7 9.01 15.27 -6.00
C GLU A 7 7.57 15.05 -6.43
N ASP A 8 7.30 14.89 -7.72
CA ASP A 8 5.95 14.62 -8.23
C ASP A 8 5.36 13.33 -7.67
N LEU A 9 6.16 12.24 -7.66
CA LEU A 9 5.73 10.94 -7.14
C LEU A 9 5.50 10.99 -5.63
N LEU A 10 6.40 11.61 -4.87
CA LEU A 10 6.24 11.78 -3.42
C LEU A 10 5.00 12.62 -3.08
N ARG A 11 4.71 13.68 -3.85
CA ARG A 11 3.48 14.47 -3.66
C ARG A 11 2.23 13.69 -4.03
N SER A 12 2.30 12.82 -5.03
CA SER A 12 1.16 11.96 -5.39
C SER A 12 0.86 10.94 -4.30
N GLU A 13 1.91 10.32 -3.78
CA GLU A 13 1.83 9.38 -2.66
C GLU A 13 1.26 10.06 -1.41
N ASP A 14 1.73 11.26 -1.05
CA ASP A 14 1.25 11.99 0.12
C ASP A 14 -0.26 12.32 0.03
N ARG A 15 -0.74 12.74 -1.15
CA ARG A 15 -2.18 12.98 -1.39
C ARG A 15 -2.99 11.69 -1.21
N GLY A 16 -2.59 10.62 -1.88
CA GLY A 16 -3.32 9.34 -1.78
C GLY A 16 -3.30 8.78 -0.36
N TRP A 17 -2.19 8.96 0.37
CA TRP A 17 -2.10 8.58 1.77
C TRP A 17 -3.04 9.39 2.67
N VAL A 18 -3.17 10.70 2.44
CA VAL A 18 -4.13 11.56 3.17
C VAL A 18 -5.56 11.09 2.93
N ASP A 19 -5.92 10.75 1.69
CA ASP A 19 -7.26 10.25 1.36
C ASP A 19 -7.53 8.90 2.03
N LEU A 20 -6.57 7.96 1.96
CA LEU A 20 -6.66 6.67 2.62
C LEU A 20 -6.82 6.81 4.14
N ARG A 21 -6.01 7.66 4.78
CA ARG A 21 -6.10 7.91 6.23
C ARG A 21 -7.42 8.54 6.62
N SER A 22 -7.94 9.47 5.82
CA SER A 22 -9.21 10.13 6.10
C SER A 22 -10.38 9.13 6.11
N LEU A 23 -10.37 8.14 5.19
CA LEU A 23 -11.36 7.06 5.19
C LEU A 23 -11.15 6.10 6.36
N MET A 24 -9.91 5.73 6.68
CA MET A 24 -9.62 4.90 7.85
C MET A 24 -10.07 5.54 9.17
N ASP A 25 -9.90 6.84 9.33
CA ASP A 25 -10.28 7.56 10.54
C ASP A 25 -11.82 7.62 10.74
N ALA A 26 -12.59 7.35 9.67
CA ALA A 26 -14.05 7.25 9.70
C ALA A 26 -14.58 5.85 10.06
N VAL A 27 -13.72 4.83 10.16
CA VAL A 27 -14.11 3.44 10.46
C VAL A 27 -13.64 3.05 11.86
N SER A 28 -14.54 2.54 12.70
CA SER A 28 -14.17 2.07 14.03
C SER A 28 -13.28 0.81 13.97
N PRO A 29 -12.49 0.51 15.01
CA PRO A 29 -11.67 -0.70 15.05
C PRO A 29 -12.47 -1.99 14.84
N GLN A 30 -13.72 -2.05 15.30
CA GLN A 30 -14.61 -3.19 15.13
C GLN A 30 -15.04 -3.32 13.66
N GLU A 31 -15.50 -2.24 13.04
CA GLU A 31 -15.89 -2.23 11.63
C GLU A 31 -14.71 -2.53 10.70
N MET A 32 -13.48 -2.19 11.08
CA MET A 32 -12.28 -2.55 10.33
C MET A 32 -12.04 -4.06 10.24
N LEU A 33 -12.62 -4.84 11.15
CA LEU A 33 -12.52 -6.30 11.18
C LEU A 33 -13.67 -6.98 10.46
N GLU A 34 -14.74 -6.25 10.13
CA GLU A 34 -15.91 -6.84 9.49
C GLU A 34 -15.60 -7.16 8.02
N PRO A 35 -15.95 -8.38 7.56
CA PRO A 35 -15.78 -8.77 6.16
C PRO A 35 -16.86 -8.13 5.27
N GLY A 36 -16.47 -7.66 4.09
CA GLY A 36 -17.41 -7.12 3.10
C GLY A 36 -16.96 -5.83 2.41
N LEU A 37 -15.71 -5.41 2.58
CA LEU A 37 -15.12 -4.30 1.83
C LEU A 37 -15.14 -4.58 0.32
N THR A 38 -14.78 -5.80 -0.09
CA THR A 38 -14.74 -6.24 -1.49
C THR A 38 -15.70 -7.41 -1.75
N ALA A 39 -15.89 -7.78 -3.02
CA ALA A 39 -16.70 -8.93 -3.42
C ALA A 39 -16.18 -10.26 -2.83
N GLU A 40 -14.86 -10.38 -2.67
CA GLU A 40 -14.15 -11.50 -2.04
C GLU A 40 -14.23 -11.47 -0.51
N ARG A 41 -15.00 -10.52 0.04
CA ARG A 41 -15.27 -10.34 1.47
C ARG A 41 -14.01 -10.01 2.28
N TRP A 42 -13.11 -9.22 1.71
CA TRP A 42 -12.01 -8.65 2.49
C TRP A 42 -12.57 -7.73 3.58
N SER A 43 -11.87 -7.66 4.70
CA SER A 43 -12.07 -6.60 5.70
C SER A 43 -11.17 -5.41 5.41
N VAL A 44 -11.41 -4.26 6.05
CA VAL A 44 -10.46 -3.13 5.98
C VAL A 44 -9.09 -3.57 6.50
N LYS A 45 -9.02 -4.38 7.56
CA LYS A 45 -7.75 -4.94 8.06
C LYS A 45 -7.00 -5.71 6.96
N ASP A 46 -7.70 -6.54 6.18
CA ASP A 46 -7.08 -7.32 5.10
C ASP A 46 -6.47 -6.40 4.04
N LEU A 47 -7.19 -5.35 3.64
CA LEU A 47 -6.67 -4.33 2.72
C LEU A 47 -5.44 -3.61 3.31
N LEU A 48 -5.46 -3.21 4.58
CA LEU A 48 -4.33 -2.51 5.19
C LEU A 48 -3.06 -3.36 5.20
N PHE A 49 -3.19 -4.65 5.51
CA PHE A 49 -2.04 -5.56 5.45
C PHE A 49 -1.56 -5.73 4.01
N HIS A 50 -2.49 -5.89 3.06
CA HIS A 50 -2.18 -6.01 1.64
C HIS A 50 -1.36 -4.81 1.12
N LEU A 51 -1.79 -3.58 1.41
CA LEU A 51 -1.05 -2.35 1.09
C LEU A 51 0.34 -2.33 1.77
N GLY A 52 0.40 -2.72 3.05
CA GLY A 52 1.65 -2.76 3.81
C GLY A 52 2.67 -3.76 3.24
N ALA A 53 2.19 -4.92 2.81
CA ALA A 53 3.03 -5.96 2.21
C ALA A 53 3.64 -5.52 0.87
N TRP A 54 2.86 -4.85 0.02
CA TRP A 54 3.38 -4.26 -1.21
C TRP A 54 4.39 -3.13 -0.94
N TRP A 55 4.16 -2.28 0.07
CA TRP A 55 5.16 -1.30 0.50
C TRP A 55 6.46 -1.93 1.00
N ALA A 56 6.36 -2.98 1.80
CA ALA A 56 7.53 -3.69 2.33
C ALA A 56 8.33 -4.31 1.18
N LYS A 57 7.62 -4.85 0.18
CA LYS A 57 8.21 -5.37 -1.05
C LYS A 57 8.89 -4.27 -1.87
N ALA A 58 8.23 -3.14 -2.07
CA ALA A 58 8.78 -1.98 -2.77
C ALA A 58 10.08 -1.52 -2.10
N PHE A 59 10.12 -1.40 -0.78
CA PHE A 59 11.33 -1.04 -0.06
C PHE A 59 12.50 -1.98 -0.39
N VAL A 60 12.28 -3.30 -0.39
CA VAL A 60 13.32 -4.28 -0.75
C VAL A 60 13.80 -4.09 -2.19
N MET A 61 12.89 -3.84 -3.13
CA MET A 61 13.26 -3.64 -4.54
C MET A 61 13.98 -2.32 -4.78
N LEU A 62 13.55 -1.25 -4.13
CA LEU A 62 14.21 0.05 -4.14
C LEU A 62 15.64 -0.05 -3.60
N GLU A 63 15.86 -0.81 -2.52
CA GLU A 63 17.20 -1.06 -2.01
C GLU A 63 18.06 -1.85 -3.00
N ARG A 64 17.49 -2.86 -3.69
CA ARG A 64 18.20 -3.59 -4.76
C ARG A 64 18.56 -2.70 -5.93
N VAL A 65 17.66 -1.81 -6.34
CA VAL A 65 17.96 -0.79 -7.37
C VAL A 65 19.09 0.11 -6.90
N ARG A 66 19.01 0.62 -5.66
CA ARG A 66 20.02 1.51 -5.06
C ARG A 66 21.43 0.91 -5.05
N VAL A 67 21.55 -0.39 -4.77
CA VAL A 67 22.84 -1.08 -4.70
C VAL A 67 23.22 -1.80 -6.00
N GLY A 68 22.42 -1.67 -7.07
CA GLY A 68 22.71 -2.24 -8.39
C GLY A 68 22.56 -3.76 -8.47
N THR A 69 21.74 -4.37 -7.61
CA THR A 69 21.47 -5.83 -7.60
C THR A 69 20.08 -6.20 -8.11
N TYR A 70 19.26 -5.21 -8.48
CA TYR A 70 17.98 -5.47 -9.16
C TYR A 70 18.25 -6.03 -10.56
N ASP A 71 17.72 -7.21 -10.87
CA ASP A 71 17.98 -7.91 -12.12
C ASP A 71 16.79 -7.92 -13.10
N GLY A 72 15.68 -7.25 -12.73
CA GLY A 72 14.46 -7.14 -13.53
C GLY A 72 13.73 -8.46 -13.75
N LYS A 73 14.24 -9.56 -13.18
CA LYS A 73 13.56 -10.84 -13.21
C LYS A 73 12.56 -10.76 -12.07
N GLY A 74 11.28 -10.71 -12.42
CA GLY A 74 10.19 -10.76 -11.44
C GLY A 74 10.38 -11.90 -10.45
N GLU A 75 9.61 -11.88 -9.37
CA GLU A 75 9.66 -12.96 -8.39
C GLU A 75 9.30 -14.30 -9.03
N ALA A 76 9.80 -15.39 -8.43
CA ALA A 76 9.39 -16.74 -8.84
C ALA A 76 7.88 -16.97 -8.68
N ALA A 77 7.25 -16.24 -7.76
CA ALA A 77 5.83 -16.27 -7.52
C ALA A 77 5.11 -15.17 -8.31
N THR A 78 3.91 -15.48 -8.79
CA THR A 78 3.04 -14.50 -9.47
C THR A 78 2.48 -13.47 -8.48
N VAL A 79 1.93 -12.38 -9.02
CA VAL A 79 1.22 -11.36 -8.23
C VAL A 79 0.05 -11.99 -7.48
N ASP A 80 -0.72 -12.87 -8.11
CA ASP A 80 -1.84 -13.57 -7.47
C ASP A 80 -1.37 -14.47 -6.32
N GLU A 81 -0.29 -15.23 -6.51
CA GLU A 81 0.30 -16.06 -5.46
C GLU A 81 0.88 -15.23 -4.30
N LEU A 82 1.34 -14.01 -4.57
CA LEU A 82 1.74 -13.06 -3.53
C LEU A 82 0.50 -12.53 -2.79
N ASN A 83 -0.54 -12.15 -3.52
CA ASN A 83 -1.77 -11.61 -2.95
C ASN A 83 -2.46 -12.62 -2.02
N GLU A 84 -2.56 -13.88 -2.44
CA GLU A 84 -3.09 -14.97 -1.62
C GLU A 84 -2.28 -15.16 -0.34
N ARG A 85 -0.94 -15.18 -0.44
CA ARG A 85 -0.06 -15.29 0.73
C ARG A 85 -0.21 -14.10 1.68
N PHE A 86 -0.24 -12.88 1.15
CA PHE A 86 -0.43 -11.68 1.97
C PHE A 86 -1.78 -11.72 2.69
N LEU A 87 -2.85 -12.14 2.02
CA LEU A 87 -4.15 -12.28 2.65
C LEU A 87 -4.14 -13.31 3.79
N GLU A 88 -3.52 -14.47 3.58
CA GLU A 88 -3.39 -15.51 4.62
C GLU A 88 -2.56 -15.05 5.82
N GLU A 89 -1.46 -14.35 5.57
CA GLU A 89 -0.57 -13.81 6.60
C GLU A 89 -1.28 -12.73 7.42
N GLY A 90 -1.86 -11.72 6.75
CA GLY A 90 -2.55 -10.61 7.40
C GLY A 90 -3.73 -11.03 8.27
N ARG A 91 -4.46 -12.09 7.86
CA ARG A 91 -5.57 -12.64 8.65
C ARG A 91 -5.13 -13.19 10.00
N ARG A 92 -3.88 -13.63 10.15
CA ARG A 92 -3.32 -14.16 11.40
C ARG A 92 -2.88 -13.05 12.37
N LEU A 93 -2.80 -11.81 11.92
CA LEU A 93 -2.36 -10.67 12.72
C LEU A 93 -3.54 -9.89 13.31
N ASP A 94 -3.31 -9.25 14.44
CA ASP A 94 -4.24 -8.28 15.00
C ASP A 94 -4.17 -6.92 14.26
N LEU A 95 -5.23 -6.13 14.40
CA LEU A 95 -5.36 -4.85 13.70
C LEU A 95 -4.24 -3.85 14.07
N ALA A 96 -3.75 -3.88 15.31
CA ALA A 96 -2.70 -2.95 15.75
C ALA A 96 -1.37 -3.27 15.06
N THR A 97 -1.03 -4.56 14.94
CA THR A 97 0.14 -5.07 14.24
C THR A 97 0.06 -4.73 12.76
N VAL A 98 -1.08 -5.00 12.11
CA VAL A 98 -1.30 -4.66 10.69
C VAL A 98 -1.10 -3.17 10.43
N LYS A 99 -1.66 -2.30 11.28
CA LYS A 99 -1.44 -0.85 11.17
C LYS A 99 0.04 -0.50 11.37
N ALA A 100 0.70 -1.04 12.38
CA ALA A 100 2.12 -0.77 12.61
C ALA A 100 2.99 -1.15 11.41
N GLU A 101 2.72 -2.30 10.79
CA GLU A 101 3.44 -2.79 9.62
C GLU A 101 3.21 -1.91 8.40
N LEU A 102 1.96 -1.54 8.09
CA LEU A 102 1.66 -0.62 6.98
C LEU A 102 2.44 0.70 7.11
N TYR A 103 2.39 1.33 8.28
CA TYR A 103 3.05 2.62 8.50
C TYR A 103 4.58 2.48 8.45
N SER A 104 5.12 1.40 9.03
CA SER A 104 6.55 1.13 9.00
C SER A 104 7.05 0.89 7.57
N ALA A 105 6.38 0.01 6.83
CA ALA A 105 6.73 -0.35 5.47
C ALA A 105 6.67 0.86 4.53
N ARG A 106 5.58 1.65 4.58
CA ARG A 106 5.45 2.89 3.83
C ARG A 106 6.59 3.85 4.14
N ASN A 107 6.89 4.10 5.42
CA ASN A 107 7.96 5.03 5.81
C ASN A 107 9.34 4.56 5.33
N GLN A 108 9.63 3.26 5.41
CA GLN A 108 10.87 2.69 4.89
C GLN A 108 10.99 2.85 3.38
N ALA A 109 9.92 2.57 2.64
CA ALA A 109 9.91 2.74 1.18
C ALA A 109 10.06 4.21 0.77
N LEU A 110 9.42 5.16 1.46
CA LEU A 110 9.59 6.59 1.23
C LEU A 110 11.03 7.06 1.46
N LEU A 111 11.65 6.61 2.56
CA LEU A 111 13.05 6.90 2.85
C LEU A 111 13.98 6.29 1.79
N GLY A 112 13.73 5.03 1.39
CA GLY A 112 14.48 4.33 0.36
C GLY A 112 14.40 5.03 -1.00
N PHE A 113 13.19 5.36 -1.45
CA PHE A 113 12.95 6.07 -2.70
C PHE A 113 13.59 7.48 -2.70
N GLY A 114 13.44 8.21 -1.60
CA GLY A 114 14.04 9.54 -1.43
C GLY A 114 15.57 9.53 -1.44
N ALA A 115 16.19 8.42 -1.02
CA ALA A 115 17.64 8.25 -0.97
C ALA A 115 18.26 7.75 -2.29
N LEU A 116 17.45 7.41 -3.31
CA LEU A 116 17.97 7.00 -4.61
C LEU A 116 18.75 8.16 -5.28
N PRO A 117 19.94 7.89 -5.85
CA PRO A 117 20.69 8.93 -6.57
C PRO A 117 19.93 9.44 -7.81
N GLU A 118 19.21 8.54 -8.49
CA GLU A 118 18.39 8.80 -9.66
C GLU A 118 17.09 8.00 -9.58
N VAL A 119 15.99 8.55 -10.09
CA VAL A 119 14.74 7.82 -10.26
C VAL A 119 14.81 7.07 -11.59
N THR A 120 15.21 5.80 -11.53
CA THR A 120 15.19 4.93 -12.71
C THR A 120 13.76 4.49 -13.03
N PRO A 121 13.46 4.01 -14.25
CA PRO A 121 12.14 3.48 -14.59
C PRO A 121 11.65 2.40 -13.64
N GLU A 122 12.55 1.51 -13.20
CA GLU A 122 12.22 0.41 -12.29
C GLU A 122 11.89 0.94 -10.88
N ALA A 123 12.66 1.92 -10.37
CA ALA A 123 12.36 2.54 -9.09
C ALA A 123 11.03 3.28 -9.10
N GLU A 124 10.75 4.00 -10.20
CA GLU A 124 9.48 4.68 -10.40
C GLU A 124 8.30 3.70 -10.43
N GLU A 125 8.41 2.61 -11.20
CA GLU A 125 7.38 1.57 -11.29
C GLU A 125 7.07 0.97 -9.92
N TRP A 126 8.09 0.48 -9.21
CA TRP A 126 7.91 -0.10 -7.87
C TRP A 126 7.28 0.86 -6.88
N PHE A 127 7.68 2.13 -6.90
CA PHE A 127 7.13 3.14 -6.00
C PHE A 127 5.67 3.47 -6.32
N ARG A 128 5.38 3.70 -7.61
CA ARG A 128 4.07 4.12 -8.11
C ARG A 128 3.01 3.03 -7.91
N GLU A 129 3.33 1.80 -8.31
CA GLU A 129 2.40 0.66 -8.28
C GLU A 129 2.22 0.06 -6.88
N SER A 130 3.16 0.26 -5.96
CA SER A 130 2.99 -0.19 -4.57
C SER A 130 2.34 0.87 -3.67
N GLY A 131 2.24 2.11 -4.16
CA GLY A 131 1.82 3.27 -3.39
C GLY A 131 0.64 4.01 -4.02
N PRO A 132 0.87 5.19 -4.63
CA PRO A 132 -0.21 6.09 -5.03
C PRO A 132 -1.26 5.45 -5.93
N GLU A 133 -0.89 4.66 -6.92
CA GLU A 133 -1.87 4.03 -7.80
C GLU A 133 -2.62 2.89 -7.10
N HIS A 134 -1.93 2.14 -6.26
CA HIS A 134 -2.55 1.08 -5.49
C HIS A 134 -3.58 1.64 -4.50
N TYR A 135 -3.34 2.81 -3.93
CA TYR A 135 -4.36 3.49 -3.14
C TYR A 135 -5.59 3.79 -3.99
N GLU A 136 -5.40 4.36 -5.19
CA GLU A 136 -6.50 4.72 -6.10
C GLU A 136 -7.39 3.52 -6.44
N GLU A 137 -6.81 2.33 -6.63
CA GLU A 137 -7.55 1.09 -6.88
C GLU A 137 -8.52 0.72 -5.75
N HIS A 138 -8.17 1.00 -4.48
CA HIS A 138 -8.96 0.58 -3.31
C HIS A 138 -9.77 1.70 -2.65
N LEU A 139 -9.51 2.97 -3.03
CA LEU A 139 -10.20 4.11 -2.43
C LEU A 139 -11.71 4.08 -2.69
N ASP A 140 -12.15 3.60 -3.85
CA ASP A 140 -13.57 3.52 -4.18
C ASP A 140 -14.31 2.47 -3.33
N ASP A 141 -13.71 1.29 -3.13
CA ASP A 141 -14.26 0.26 -2.23
C ASP A 141 -14.38 0.78 -0.79
N LEU A 142 -13.34 1.48 -0.30
CA LEU A 142 -13.37 2.10 1.03
C LEU A 142 -14.44 3.20 1.15
N ARG A 143 -14.61 4.05 0.12
CA ARG A 143 -15.65 5.09 0.11
C ARG A 143 -17.04 4.48 0.15
N VAL A 144 -17.27 3.44 -0.64
CA VAL A 144 -18.54 2.69 -0.62
C VAL A 144 -18.78 2.10 0.76
N TRP A 145 -17.78 1.43 1.33
CA TRP A 145 -17.86 0.83 2.66
C TRP A 145 -18.23 1.86 3.74
N VAL A 146 -17.49 2.98 3.84
CA VAL A 146 -17.76 4.08 4.79
C VAL A 146 -19.18 4.64 4.61
N GLY A 147 -19.66 4.75 3.36
CA GLY A 147 -21.03 5.15 3.06
C GLY A 147 -22.09 4.20 3.61
N THR A 148 -21.82 2.89 3.61
CA THR A 148 -22.74 1.90 4.18
C THR A 148 -22.83 2.00 5.71
N LEU A 149 -21.70 2.24 6.39
CA LEU A 149 -21.64 2.40 7.84
C LEU A 149 -22.41 3.65 8.32
N THR A 150 -22.24 4.77 7.61
CA THR A 150 -22.93 6.03 7.93
C THR A 150 -24.44 5.94 7.73
N SER A 151 -24.90 5.11 6.78
CA SER A 151 -26.32 4.91 6.50
C SER A 151 -27.00 3.93 7.46
N ALA A 152 -26.22 3.15 8.21
CA ALA A 152 -26.69 2.13 9.13
C ALA A 152 -26.81 2.61 10.60
N GLY A 153 -26.27 3.80 10.92
CA GLY A 153 -26.37 4.46 12.23
C GLY A 153 -27.48 5.49 12.29
#